data_AF-A0A645JM31-F1
#
_entry.id   AF-A0A645JM31-F1
#
_cell.length_a   1.000
_cell.length_b   1.000
_cell.length_c   1.000
_cell.angle_alpha   90.00
_cell.angle_beta   90.00
_cell.angle_gamma   90.00
#
_symmetry.space_group_name_H-M   'P 1'
#
loop_
_entity.id
_entity.type
_entity.pdbx_description
1 polymer ?
#
loop_
_entity_poly.entity_id
_entity_poly.type
_entity_poly.pdbx_seq_one_letter_code
_entity_poly.pdbx_strand_id
1 'polypeptide(L)'
;MWTEISSEHPIFLKTVAELTNKNLMEETVSRLDDIHNEFAELNKRVKNFYRPNYNTAQYIFPGARRKAIELCWQFLRLDREALRLYDELKNEGLEDKVWQTLVEHIIHEQKYMYRLFRMLLDQIQGADVEKPCKL
;
A
#
# COMPACT_ATOMS: atom_id res chain seq x y z
N MET A 1 -9.06 3.73 -2.46
CA MET A 1 -8.17 4.06 -3.59
C MET A 1 -6.81 3.39 -3.41
N TRP A 2 -5.89 3.87 -2.57
CA TRP A 2 -4.54 3.26 -2.50
C TRP A 2 -4.50 1.79 -2.06
N THR A 3 -5.40 1.37 -1.17
CA THR A 3 -5.60 -0.04 -0.83
C THR A 3 -6.08 -0.90 -1.98
N GLU A 4 -6.82 -0.31 -2.93
CA GLU A 4 -7.34 -0.99 -4.11
C GLU A 4 -6.23 -1.12 -5.17
N ILE A 5 -5.56 -0.01 -5.49
CA ILE A 5 -4.40 0.00 -6.39
C ILE A 5 -3.32 -0.99 -5.92
N SER A 6 -2.98 -0.96 -4.62
CA SER A 6 -1.99 -1.89 -4.05
C SER A 6 -2.44 -3.35 -4.11
N SER A 7 -3.75 -3.62 -4.09
CA SER A 7 -4.26 -4.99 -4.30
C SER A 7 -4.17 -5.43 -5.76
N GLU A 8 -4.16 -4.51 -6.72
CA GLU A 8 -4.07 -4.84 -8.15
C GLU A 8 -2.63 -5.08 -8.61
N HIS A 9 -1.64 -4.46 -7.95
CA HIS A 9 -0.22 -4.60 -8.30
C HIS A 9 0.28 -6.06 -8.39
N PRO A 10 -0.03 -6.96 -7.44
CA PRO A 10 0.38 -8.36 -7.57
C PRO A 10 -0.25 -9.08 -8.76
N ILE A 11 -1.51 -8.79 -9.08
CA ILE A 11 -2.18 -9.36 -10.26
C ILE A 11 -1.46 -8.90 -11.52
N PHE A 12 -1.22 -7.58 -11.64
CA PHE A 12 -0.51 -7.00 -12.77
C PHE A 12 0.88 -7.63 -12.95
N LEU A 13 1.65 -7.78 -11.86
CA LEU A 13 2.99 -8.38 -11.89
C LEU A 13 2.97 -9.82 -12.40
N LYS A 14 2.01 -10.64 -11.93
CA LYS A 14 1.83 -12.01 -12.44
C LYS A 14 1.48 -12.02 -13.92
N THR A 15 0.54 -11.18 -14.36
CA THR A 15 0.14 -11.09 -15.77
C THR A 15 1.30 -10.67 -16.66
N VAL A 16 2.08 -9.66 -16.26
CA VAL A 16 3.25 -9.22 -17.02
C VAL A 16 4.32 -10.30 -17.06
N ALA A 17 4.56 -11.01 -15.95
CA ALA A 17 5.48 -12.13 -15.91
C ALA A 17 5.08 -13.21 -16.92
N GLU A 18 3.81 -13.62 -16.95
CA GLU A 18 3.27 -14.57 -17.94
C GLU A 18 3.47 -14.07 -19.37
N LEU A 19 3.11 -12.81 -19.67
CA LEU A 19 3.22 -12.22 -21.00
C LEU A 19 4.66 -12.06 -21.49
N THR A 20 5.61 -11.93 -20.57
CA THR A 20 7.05 -11.80 -20.86
C THR A 20 7.82 -13.12 -20.68
N ASN A 21 7.10 -14.24 -20.55
CA ASN A 21 7.63 -15.59 -20.32
C ASN A 21 8.61 -15.67 -19.13
N LYS A 22 8.31 -14.94 -18.04
CA LYS A 22 9.00 -15.06 -16.75
C LYS A 22 8.33 -16.16 -15.94
N ASN A 23 9.06 -17.25 -15.74
CA ASN A 23 8.62 -18.33 -14.86
C ASN A 23 8.92 -17.94 -13.41
N LEU A 24 7.97 -17.25 -12.77
CA LEU A 24 8.06 -16.97 -11.34
C LEU A 24 8.00 -18.29 -10.55
N MET A 25 8.80 -18.39 -9.50
CA MET A 25 8.73 -19.53 -8.56
C MET A 25 7.36 -19.58 -7.90
N GLU A 26 6.87 -20.79 -7.59
CA GLU A 26 5.58 -21.00 -6.92
C GLU A 26 5.47 -20.23 -5.60
N GLU A 27 6.57 -20.18 -4.83
CA GLU A 27 6.66 -19.37 -3.60
C GLU A 27 6.43 -17.88 -3.87
N THR A 28 7.03 -17.34 -4.94
CA THR A 28 6.86 -15.93 -5.34
C THR A 28 5.41 -15.64 -5.76
N VAL A 29 4.79 -16.55 -6.51
CA VAL A 29 3.37 -16.45 -6.90
C VAL A 29 2.47 -16.47 -5.68
N SER A 30 2.70 -17.40 -4.74
CA SER A 30 1.94 -17.47 -3.48
C SER A 30 2.06 -16.18 -2.67
N ARG A 31 3.27 -15.61 -2.54
CA ARG A 31 3.48 -14.36 -1.81
C ARG A 31 2.82 -13.16 -2.49
N LEU A 32 2.74 -13.15 -3.82
CA LEU A 32 1.98 -12.15 -4.57
C LEU A 32 0.47 -12.28 -4.30
N ASP A 33 -0.05 -13.51 -4.23
CA ASP A 33 -1.45 -13.76 -3.87
C ASP A 33 -1.77 -13.33 -2.44
N ASP A 34 -0.86 -13.57 -1.49
CA ASP A 34 -1.02 -13.13 -0.10
C ASP A 34 -1.12 -11.60 -0.02
N ILE A 35 -0.20 -10.86 -0.67
CA ILE A 35 -0.26 -9.39 -0.72
C ILE A 35 -1.55 -8.90 -1.35
N HIS A 36 -2.00 -9.51 -2.46
CA HIS A 36 -3.26 -9.17 -3.11
C HIS A 36 -4.43 -9.31 -2.13
N ASN A 37 -4.53 -10.46 -1.48
CA ASN A 37 -5.62 -10.80 -0.57
C ASN A 37 -5.62 -9.88 0.67
N GLU A 38 -4.46 -9.60 1.25
CA GLU A 38 -4.34 -8.73 2.42
C GLU A 38 -4.72 -7.28 2.10
N PHE A 39 -4.27 -6.74 0.96
CA PHE A 39 -4.68 -5.41 0.53
C PHE A 39 -6.16 -5.36 0.13
N ALA A 40 -6.70 -6.40 -0.50
CA ALA A 40 -8.12 -6.48 -0.84
C ALA A 40 -9.01 -6.48 0.42
N GLU A 41 -8.62 -7.24 1.45
CA GLU A 41 -9.32 -7.23 2.73
C GLU A 41 -9.18 -5.88 3.45
N LEU A 42 -7.99 -5.27 3.44
CA LEU A 42 -7.82 -3.92 3.98
C LEU A 42 -8.69 -2.90 3.22
N ASN A 43 -8.78 -2.99 1.90
CA ASN A 43 -9.64 -2.14 1.07
C ASN A 43 -11.11 -2.26 1.47
N LYS A 44 -11.58 -3.49 1.70
CA LYS A 44 -12.95 -3.76 2.19
C LYS A 44 -13.17 -3.12 3.56
N ARG A 45 -12.22 -3.25 4.49
CA ARG A 45 -12.28 -2.61 5.81
C ARG A 45 -12.30 -1.09 5.72
N VAL A 46 -11.50 -0.49 4.84
CA VAL A 46 -11.49 0.96 4.59
C VAL A 46 -12.81 1.42 3.97
N LYS A 47 -13.35 0.72 2.97
CA LYS A 47 -14.65 1.04 2.35
C LYS A 47 -15.79 0.96 3.38
N ASN A 48 -15.79 -0.06 4.23
CA ASN A 48 -16.77 -0.22 5.31
C ASN A 48 -16.66 0.88 6.37
N PHE A 49 -15.45 1.34 6.68
CA PHE A 49 -15.23 2.47 7.58
C PHE A 49 -15.66 3.81 6.94
N TYR A 50 -15.38 4.01 5.66
CA TYR A 50 -15.61 5.28 4.97
C TYR A 50 -17.07 5.52 4.59
N ARG A 51 -17.76 4.51 4.05
CA ARG A 51 -19.14 4.62 3.53
C ARG A 51 -20.15 5.26 4.51
N PRO A 52 -20.20 4.89 5.81
CA PRO A 52 -21.10 5.53 6.77
C PRO A 52 -20.61 6.91 7.24
N ASN A 53 -19.33 7.25 7.05
CA ASN A 53 -18.71 8.48 7.56
C ASN A 53 -18.52 9.58 6.49
N TYR A 54 -18.88 9.31 5.24
CA TYR A 54 -18.67 10.21 4.08
C TYR A 54 -19.25 11.62 4.29
N ASN A 55 -20.42 11.73 4.94
CA ASN A 55 -21.12 13.01 5.17
C ASN A 55 -20.97 13.54 6.61
N THR A 56 -20.28 12.82 7.49
CA THR A 56 -20.08 13.20 8.91
C THR A 56 -18.64 13.57 9.22
N ALA A 57 -17.77 13.65 8.21
CA ALA A 57 -16.34 13.97 8.33
C ALA A 57 -16.05 15.28 9.09
N GLN A 58 -17.00 16.21 9.14
CA GLN A 58 -16.90 17.45 9.93
C GLN A 58 -16.93 17.24 11.45
N TYR A 59 -17.29 16.04 11.92
CA TYR A 59 -17.29 15.65 13.33
C TYR A 59 -16.44 14.40 13.52
N ILE A 60 -15.12 14.48 13.26
CA ILE A 60 -14.22 13.34 13.53
C ILE A 60 -14.19 13.08 15.04
N PHE A 61 -15.09 12.21 15.50
CA PHE A 61 -15.10 11.72 16.86
C PHE A 61 -13.77 11.00 17.16
N PRO A 62 -13.26 11.04 18.40
CA PRO A 62 -11.98 10.41 18.76
C PRO A 62 -11.86 8.94 18.32
N GLY A 63 -12.98 8.19 18.31
CA GLY A 63 -13.03 6.82 17.82
C GLY A 63 -12.76 6.69 16.31
N ALA A 64 -13.31 7.60 15.49
CA ALA A 64 -13.08 7.62 14.05
C ALA A 64 -11.61 7.97 13.72
N ARG A 65 -11.03 8.95 14.42
CA ARG A 65 -9.60 9.29 14.30
C ARG A 65 -8.71 8.10 14.63
N ARG A 66 -8.95 7.43 15.77
CA ARG A 66 -8.19 6.24 16.18
C ARG A 66 -8.27 5.13 15.14
N LYS A 67 -9.47 4.89 14.57
CA LYS A 67 -9.65 3.86 13.55
C LYS A 67 -8.93 4.21 12.24
N ALA A 68 -8.95 5.47 11.83
CA ALA A 68 -8.19 5.93 10.67
C ALA A 68 -6.68 5.72 10.86
N ILE A 69 -6.14 6.05 12.04
CA ILE A 69 -4.74 5.79 12.39
C ILE A 69 -4.42 4.29 12.30
N GLU A 70 -5.26 3.43 12.88
CA GLU A 70 -5.08 1.96 12.82
C GLU A 70 -5.03 1.44 11.37
N LEU A 71 -5.95 1.90 10.51
CA LEU A 71 -5.99 1.50 9.10
C LEU A 71 -4.75 2.00 8.33
N CYS A 72 -4.26 3.21 8.64
CA CYS A 72 -3.03 3.73 8.04
C CYS A 72 -1.80 2.91 8.46
N TRP A 73 -1.70 2.51 9.73
CA TRP A 73 -0.61 1.65 10.19
C TRP A 73 -0.66 0.26 9.55
N GLN A 74 -1.85 -0.31 9.38
CA GLN A 74 -2.02 -1.57 8.65
C GLN A 74 -1.57 -1.44 7.21
N PHE A 75 -1.95 -0.35 6.52
CA PHE A 75 -1.47 -0.06 5.16
C PHE A 75 0.06 -0.03 5.12
N LEU A 76 0.71 0.76 5.99
CA LEU A 76 2.17 0.88 6.01
C LEU A 76 2.91 -0.43 6.31
N ARG A 77 2.30 -1.33 7.10
CA ARG A 77 2.87 -2.65 7.36
C ARG A 77 2.87 -3.50 6.09
N LEU A 78 1.70 -3.62 5.44
CA LEU A 78 1.53 -4.39 4.21
C LEU A 78 2.39 -3.81 3.07
N ASP A 79 2.43 -2.49 2.96
CA ASP A 79 3.21 -1.76 1.95
C ASP A 79 4.71 -2.07 2.05
N ARG A 80 5.24 -2.20 3.27
CA ARG A 80 6.63 -2.59 3.50
C ARG A 80 6.90 -4.03 3.05
N GLU A 81 5.96 -4.94 3.29
CA GLU A 81 6.07 -6.34 2.88
C GLU A 81 6.01 -6.45 1.35
N ALA A 82 5.10 -5.70 0.70
CA ALA A 82 5.02 -5.60 -0.74
C ALA A 82 6.30 -5.04 -1.37
N LEU A 83 6.82 -3.93 -0.86
CA LEU A 83 8.07 -3.34 -1.33
C LEU A 83 9.25 -4.31 -1.30
N ARG A 84 9.37 -5.10 -0.23
CA ARG A 84 10.42 -6.13 -0.13
C ARG A 84 10.28 -7.20 -1.21
N LEU A 85 9.08 -7.73 -1.40
CA LEU A 85 8.83 -8.71 -2.45
C LEU A 85 9.10 -8.13 -3.85
N TYR A 86 8.68 -6.88 -4.10
CA TYR A 86 8.89 -6.26 -5.40
C TYR A 86 10.37 -5.98 -5.69
N ASP A 87 11.16 -5.61 -4.68
CA ASP A 87 12.62 -5.53 -4.83
C ASP A 87 13.23 -6.91 -5.16
N GLU A 88 12.74 -7.99 -4.55
CA GLU A 88 13.17 -9.36 -4.88
C GLU A 88 12.82 -9.75 -6.32
N LEU A 89 11.64 -9.35 -6.83
CA LEU A 89 11.19 -9.62 -8.20
C LEU A 89 12.10 -9.01 -9.28
N LYS A 90 12.89 -7.98 -8.95
CA LYS A 90 13.89 -7.45 -9.88
C LYS A 90 14.92 -8.50 -10.28
N ASN A 91 15.17 -9.51 -9.43
CA ASN A 91 16.12 -10.57 -9.73
C ASN A 91 15.61 -11.59 -10.76
N GLU A 92 14.30 -11.70 -10.95
CA GLU A 92 13.65 -12.67 -11.86
C GLU A 92 13.77 -12.31 -13.35
N GLY A 93 14.35 -11.16 -13.68
CA GLY A 93 14.44 -10.67 -15.05
C GLY A 93 15.46 -9.56 -15.22
N LEU A 94 16.66 -9.73 -14.66
CA LEU A 94 17.72 -8.70 -14.63
C LEU A 94 18.00 -8.08 -16.02
N GLU A 95 18.03 -8.91 -17.06
CA GLU A 95 18.32 -8.48 -18.44
C GLU A 95 17.07 -7.98 -19.20
N ASP A 96 15.87 -8.20 -18.67
CA ASP A 96 14.63 -7.81 -19.32
C ASP A 96 14.24 -6.39 -18.94
N LYS A 97 14.54 -5.45 -19.84
CA LYS A 97 14.26 -4.03 -19.63
C LYS A 97 12.79 -3.72 -19.45
N VAL A 98 11.88 -4.47 -20.08
CA VAL A 98 10.43 -4.25 -19.94
C VAL A 98 10.01 -4.65 -18.54
N TRP A 99 10.41 -5.85 -18.10
CA TRP A 99 10.20 -6.33 -16.73
C TRP A 99 10.75 -5.35 -15.69
N GLN A 100 12.03 -4.96 -15.82
CA GLN A 100 12.67 -4.02 -14.89
C GLN A 100 11.92 -2.69 -14.81
N THR A 101 11.51 -2.14 -15.95
CA THR A 101 10.79 -0.85 -15.99
C THR A 101 9.45 -0.94 -15.28
N LEU A 102 8.71 -2.03 -15.48
CA LEU A 102 7.38 -2.22 -14.88
C LEU A 102 7.46 -2.49 -13.39
N VAL A 103 8.39 -3.33 -12.94
CA VAL A 103 8.64 -3.57 -11.51
C VAL A 103 9.10 -2.28 -10.82
N GLU A 104 10.02 -1.53 -11.43
CA GLU A 104 10.50 -0.26 -10.87
C GLU A 104 9.41 0.81 -10.80
N HIS A 105 8.49 0.83 -11.77
CA HIS A 105 7.32 1.72 -11.74
C HIS A 105 6.42 1.40 -10.53
N ILE A 106 6.07 0.13 -10.33
CA ILE A 106 5.26 -0.30 -9.18
C ILE A 106 5.94 0.03 -7.86
N ILE A 107 7.24 -0.23 -7.75
CA ILE A 107 8.03 0.14 -6.56
C ILE A 107 7.97 1.65 -6.31
N HIS A 108 8.06 2.48 -7.35
CA HIS A 108 7.94 3.93 -7.21
C HIS A 108 6.57 4.36 -6.69
N GLU A 109 5.49 3.79 -7.22
CA GLU A 109 4.14 4.07 -6.76
C GLU A 109 3.96 3.64 -5.30
N GLN A 110 4.43 2.44 -4.93
CA GLN A 110 4.37 1.93 -3.56
C GLN A 110 5.19 2.80 -2.59
N LYS A 111 6.41 3.22 -2.97
CA LYS A 111 7.21 4.18 -2.18
C LYS A 111 6.53 5.54 -2.04
N TYR A 112 5.86 6.01 -3.09
CA TYR A 112 5.08 7.24 -3.02
C TYR A 112 3.92 7.11 -2.02
N MET A 113 3.16 6.01 -2.09
CA MET A 113 2.09 5.70 -1.16
C MET A 113 2.59 5.61 0.29
N TYR A 114 3.70 4.91 0.53
CA TYR A 114 4.31 4.80 1.85
C TYR A 114 4.58 6.18 2.47
N ARG A 115 5.22 7.07 1.71
CA ARG A 115 5.53 8.44 2.16
C ARG A 115 4.26 9.23 2.44
N LEU A 116 3.26 9.13 1.57
CA LEU A 116 1.99 9.80 1.74
C LEU A 116 1.29 9.36 3.05
N PHE A 117 1.19 8.05 3.30
CA PHE A 117 0.55 7.54 4.52
C PHE A 117 1.33 7.88 5.80
N ARG A 118 2.66 7.92 5.73
CA ARG A 118 3.50 8.45 6.82
C ARG A 118 3.19 9.91 7.14
N MET A 119 3.15 10.76 6.11
CA MET A 119 2.82 12.18 6.29
C MET A 119 1.39 12.37 6.83
N LEU A 120 0.41 11.59 6.34
CA LEU A 120 -0.96 11.63 6.84
C LEU A 120 -1.03 11.22 8.31
N LEU A 121 -0.30 10.18 8.72
CA LEU A 121 -0.23 9.80 10.13
C LEU A 121 0.39 10.91 10.97
N ASP A 122 1.49 11.52 10.54
CA ASP A 122 2.12 12.61 11.27
C ASP A 122 1.17 13.81 11.43
N GLN A 123 0.36 14.13 10.41
CA GLN A 123 -0.65 15.18 10.49
C GLN A 123 -1.79 14.82 11.44
N ILE A 124 -2.31 13.60 11.33
CA ILE A 124 -3.44 13.14 12.15
C ILE A 124 -3.01 12.95 13.61
N GLN A 125 -1.76 12.56 13.88
CA GLN A 125 -1.20 12.36 15.23
C GLN A 125 -0.67 13.67 15.83
N GLY A 126 -0.06 14.53 15.02
CA GLY A 126 0.56 15.80 15.44
C GLY A 126 -0.41 16.94 15.76
N ALA A 127 -1.72 16.78 15.48
CA ALA A 127 -2.74 17.73 15.88
C ALA A 127 -2.97 17.83 17.41
N ASP A 128 -2.35 16.97 18.22
CA ASP A 128 -2.41 17.03 19.70
C ASP A 128 -1.14 17.60 20.36
N VAL A 129 -0.17 18.10 19.59
CA VAL A 129 1.03 18.73 20.17
C VAL A 129 1.05 20.18 19.75
N GLU A 130 0.50 21.05 20.60
CA GLU A 130 0.91 22.45 20.67
C GLU A 130 2.45 22.48 20.75
N LYS A 131 3.10 22.75 19.62
CA LYS A 131 4.51 23.14 19.65
C LYS A 131 4.53 24.55 20.24
N PRO A 132 5.13 24.78 21.41
CA PRO A 132 5.27 26.14 21.92
C PRO A 132 6.13 26.91 20.92
N CYS A 133 5.52 27.94 20.33
CA CYS A 133 6.24 28.94 19.57
C CYS A 133 7.23 29.60 20.55
N LYS A 134 8.53 29.40 20.33
CA LYS A 134 9.56 30.21 20.96
C LYS A 134 10.15 31.12 19.89
N LEU A 135 9.80 32.40 20.01
CA LEU A 135 10.53 33.54 19.47
C LEU A 135 11.96 33.57 20.00
#